data_AF-A0A8X6NRG9-F1
#
_entry.id   AF-A0A8X6NRG9-F1
#
_cell.length_a   1.000
_cell.length_b   1.000
_cell.length_c   1.000
_cell.angle_alpha   90.00
_cell.angle_beta   90.00
_cell.angle_gamma   90.00
#
_symmetry.space_group_name_H-M   'P 1'
#
loop_
_entity.id
_entity.type
_entity.pdbx_description
1 polymer ?
#
loop_
_entity_poly.entity_id
_entity_poly.type
_entity_poly.pdbx_seq_one_letter_code
_entity_poly.pdbx_strand_id
1 'polypeptide(L)' 'MSLADGQQTTEEALITQVMIEIDGRSALTRFLILPKAKGNLTLLGTYFLSSAGLVLDVKIACWYYWDNPTH' A
#
# COMPACT_ATOMS: atom_id res chain seq x y z
N MET A 1 -4.08 -7.27 -15.92
CA MET A 1 -4.37 -7.17 -14.47
C MET A 1 -5.77 -6.60 -14.33
N SER A 2 -6.55 -7.00 -13.32
CA SER A 2 -7.83 -6.32 -13.01
C SER A 2 -7.59 -5.40 -11.83
N LEU A 3 -7.69 -4.09 -12.05
CA LEU A 3 -7.57 -3.12 -10.97
C LEU A 3 -8.91 -2.97 -10.23
N ALA A 4 -8.89 -2.23 -9.12
CA ALA A 4 -10.06 -2.04 -8.27
C ALA A 4 -11.21 -1.27 -8.95
N ASP A 5 -10.96 -0.65 -10.09
CA ASP A 5 -11.96 0.01 -10.94
C ASP A 5 -12.74 -0.97 -11.85
N GLY A 6 -12.42 -2.26 -11.79
CA GLY A 6 -13.05 -3.31 -12.58
C GLY A 6 -12.64 -3.30 -14.06
N GLN A 7 -11.76 -2.39 -14.47
CA GLN A 7 -11.23 -2.38 -15.83
C GLN A 7 -10.15 -3.44 -15.97
N GLN A 8 -10.12 -4.07 -17.15
CA GLN A 8 -9.08 -5.01 -17.52
C GLN A 8 -8.29 -4.41 -18.66
N THR A 9 -7.03 -4.12 -18.36
CA THR A 9 -6.06 -3.65 -19.34
C THR A 9 -4.86 -4.60 -19.34
N THR A 10 -4.26 -4.72 -20.53
CA THR A 10 -2.96 -5.35 -20.70
C THR A 10 -1.96 -4.23 -20.90
N GLU A 11 -1.05 -4.08 -19.95
CA GLU A 11 0.04 -3.11 -20.02
C GLU A 11 1.30 -3.67 -19.38
N GLU A 12 2.45 -3.12 -19.79
CA GLU A 12 3.72 -3.41 -19.14
C GLU A 12 3.76 -2.72 -17.77
N ALA A 13 4.13 -3.48 -16.76
CA ALA A 13 4.30 -2.99 -15.40
C ALA A 13 5.74 -3.28 -14.94
N LEU A 14 6.28 -2.36 -14.13
CA LEU A 14 7.59 -2.55 -13.51
C LEU A 14 7.39 -3.02 -12.08
N ILE A 15 8.32 -3.83 -11.59
CA ILE A 15 8.31 -4.32 -10.20
C ILE A 15 9.59 -3.86 -9.53
N THR A 16 9.47 -3.29 -8.34
CA THR A 16 10.63 -2.92 -7.52
C THR A 16 10.35 -3.14 -6.04
N GLN A 17 11.39 -3.08 -5.21
CA GLN A 17 11.27 -3.05 -3.76
C GLN A 17 11.70 -1.69 -3.25
N VAL A 18 10.90 -1.09 -2.39
CA VAL A 18 11.14 0.23 -1.80
C VAL A 18 11.04 0.09 -0.29
N MET A 19 12.02 0.65 0.43
CA MET A 19 11.90 0.82 1.86
C MET A 19 10.94 1.97 2.15
N ILE A 20 9.79 1.67 2.76
CA ILE A 20 8.84 2.69 3.19
C ILE A 20 9.11 2.98 4.66
N GLU A 21 9.24 4.25 5.01
CA GLU A 21 9.37 4.70 6.40
C GLU A 21 8.10 5.43 6.84
N ILE A 22 7.55 5.03 7.99
CA ILE A 22 6.35 5.58 8.60
C ILE A 22 6.58 5.63 10.10
N ASP A 23 6.43 6.79 10.72
CA ASP A 23 6.58 6.98 12.18
C ASP A 23 7.84 6.31 12.75
N GLY A 24 8.96 6.42 12.03
CA GLY A 24 10.26 5.84 12.41
C GLY A 24 10.36 4.32 12.29
N ARG A 25 9.36 3.64 11.72
CA ARG A 25 9.39 2.22 11.37
C ARG A 25 9.56 2.06 9.86
N SER A 26 10.41 1.13 9.45
CA SER A 26 10.67 0.88 8.03
C SER A 26 10.17 -0.51 7.61
N ALA A 27 9.52 -0.58 6.45
CA ALA A 27 9.05 -1.82 5.85
C ALA A 27 9.47 -1.92 4.38
N LEU A 28 10.24 -2.96 4.04
CA LEU A 28 10.61 -3.25 2.67
C LEU A 28 9.39 -3.77 1.90
N THR A 29 8.88 -2.96 0.97
CA THR A 29 7.61 -3.22 0.30
C THR A 29 7.83 -3.39 -1.19
N ARG A 30 7.23 -4.44 -1.76
CA ARG A 30 7.23 -4.65 -3.22
C ARG A 30 6.14 -3.79 -3.86
N PHE A 31 6.52 -2.97 -4.83
CA PHE A 31 5.61 -2.15 -5.62
C PHE A 31 5.46 -2.66 -7.04
N LEU A 32 4.24 -2.54 -7.53
CA LEU A 32 3.93 -2.57 -8.95
C LEU A 32 3.81 -1.13 -9.44
N ILE A 33 4.64 -0.75 -10.40
CA ILE A 33 4.62 0.57 -11.02
C ILE A 33 3.91 0.42 -12.36
N LEU A 34 2.89 1.24 -12.57
CA LEU A 34 2.13 1.33 -13.82
C LEU A 34 2.57 2.60 -14.55
N PRO A 35 3.51 2.55 -15.52
CA PRO A 35 4.10 3.75 -16.11
C PRO A 35 3.09 4.64 -16.86
N LYS A 36 1.94 4.07 -17.24
CA LYS A 36 0.87 4.74 -17.99
C LYS A 36 -0.27 5.23 -17.08
N ALA A 37 -0.20 4.98 -15.78
CA ALA A 37 -1.22 5.46 -14.84
C ALA A 37 -1.28 7.00 -14.87
N LYS A 38 -2.50 7.54 -14.86
CA LYS A 38 -2.71 8.98 -14.80
C LYS A 38 -2.58 9.45 -13.35
N GLY A 39 -1.54 10.22 -13.08
CA GLY A 39 -1.21 10.69 -11.73
C GLY A 39 -0.26 9.75 -10.98
N ASN A 40 0.35 10.26 -9.91
CA ASN A 40 1.38 9.54 -9.15
C ASN A 40 0.84 9.03 -7.80
N LEU A 41 -0.44 8.65 -7.75
CA LEU A 41 -1.03 8.10 -6.54
C LEU A 41 -0.46 6.71 -6.27
N THR A 42 -0.07 6.48 -5.03
CA THR A 42 0.42 5.17 -4.56
C THR A 42 -0.71 4.45 -3.85
N LEU A 43 -1.05 3.26 -4.32
CA LEU A 43 -2.03 2.39 -3.66
C LEU A 43 -1.29 1.42 -2.73
N LEU A 44 -1.59 1.50 -1.43
CA LEU A 44 -1.08 0.57 -0.42
C LEU A 44 -2.15 -0.47 -0.11
N GLY A 45 -1.89 -1.71 -0.53
CA GLY A 45 -2.82 -2.82 -0.32
C GLY A 45 -2.75 -3.42 1.09
N THR A 46 -3.63 -4.37 1.36
CA THR A 46 -3.68 -5.10 2.64
C THR A 46 -2.39 -5.85 2.97
N TYR A 47 -1.64 -6.29 1.95
CA TYR A 47 -0.31 -6.89 2.14
C TYR A 47 0.68 -5.90 2.77
N PHE A 48 0.65 -4.63 2.36
CA PHE A 48 1.48 -3.60 2.97
C PHE A 48 1.09 -3.43 4.45
N LEU A 49 -0.21 -3.25 4.73
CA LEU A 49 -0.72 -3.05 6.08
C LEU A 49 -0.29 -4.19 7.03
N SER A 50 -0.46 -5.44 6.62
CA SER A 50 -0.04 -6.59 7.44
C SER A 50 1.49 -6.66 7.61
N SER A 51 2.27 -6.38 6.56
CA SER A 51 3.75 -6.41 6.62
C SER A 51 4.34 -5.31 7.51
N ALA A 52 3.71 -4.14 7.55
CA ALA A 52 4.12 -3.00 8.36
C ALA A 52 3.56 -3.05 9.78
N GLY A 53 2.73 -4.06 10.09
CA GLY A 53 2.08 -4.19 11.39
C GLY A 53 1.03 -3.10 11.64
N LEU A 54 0.37 -2.63 10.60
CA LEU A 54 -0.66 -1.60 10.66
C LEU A 54 -2.05 -2.20 10.68
N VAL A 55 -2.89 -1.67 11.55
CA VAL A 55 -4.32 -1.93 11.60
C VAL A 55 -5.03 -0.67 11.10
N LEU A 56 -5.94 -0.85 10.15
CA LEU A 56 -6.79 0.23 9.65
C LEU A 56 -8.11 0.22 10.43
N ASP A 57 -8.37 1.27 11.21
CA ASP A 57 -9.67 1.50 11.84
C ASP A 57 -10.52 2.40 10.94
N VAL A 58 -11.39 1.75 10.18
CA VAL A 58 -12.30 2.41 9.24
C VAL A 58 -13.35 3.26 9.95
N LYS A 59 -13.71 2.93 11.20
CA LYS A 59 -14.76 3.64 11.95
C LYS A 59 -14.35 5.07 12.27
N ILE A 60 -13.09 5.26 12.64
CA ILE A 60 -12.53 6.57 13.01
C ILE A 60 -11.57 7.12 11.96
N ALA A 61 -11.50 6.46 10.79
CA ALA A 61 -10.64 6.83 9.67
C ALA A 61 -9.17 7.03 10.08
N CYS A 62 -8.67 6.16 10.96
CA CYS A 62 -7.30 6.19 11.42
C CYS A 62 -6.64 4.81 11.26
N TRP A 63 -5.36 4.77 11.59
CA TRP A 63 -4.52 3.61 11.52
C TRP A 63 -3.61 3.62 12.74
N TYR A 64 -3.23 2.44 13.21
CA TYR A 64 -2.35 2.28 14.36
C TYR A 64 -1.53 1.01 14.22
N TYR A 65 -0.44 0.92 14.98
CA TYR A 65 0.36 -0.30 15.01
C TYR A 65 -0.28 -1.35 15.91
N TRP A 66 -0.30 -2.62 15.48
CA TRP A 66 -0.91 -3.69 16.25
C TRP A 66 -0.28 -3.87 17.65
N ASP A 67 1.01 -3.56 17.79
CA ASP A 67 1.78 -3.65 19.04
C ASP A 67 1.71 -2.36 19.88
N ASN A 68 1.07 -1.32 19.36
CA ASN A 68 0.73 -0.10 20.08
C ASN A 68 -0.69 0.34 19.69
N PRO A 69 -1.71 -0.43 20.10
CA PRO A 69 -3.09 -0.10 19.79
C PRO A 69 -3.44 1.23 20.45
N THR A 70 -3.55 2.29 19.66
CA THR A 70 -4.04 3.58 20.15
C THR A 70 -5.55 3.48 20.31
N HIS A 71 -5.97 3.15 21.53
CA HIS A 71 -7.35 3.29 22.00
C HIS A 71 -7.33 3.95 23.38
#